data_AF-A0A8T5L7I7-F1
#
_entry.id   AF-A0A8T5L7I7-F1
#
_cell.length_a   1.000
_cell.length_b   1.000
_cell.length_c   1.000
_cell.angle_alpha   90.00
_cell.angle_beta   90.00
_cell.angle_gamma   90.00
#
_symmetry.space_group_name_H-M   'P 1'
#
loop_
_entity.id
_entity.type
_entity.pdbx_description
1 polymer ?
#
loop_
_entity_poly.entity_id
_entity_poly.type
_entity_poly.pdbx_seq_one_letter_code
_entity_poly.pdbx_strand_id
1 'polypeptide(L)'
;MSTTKDEVVRGKIFSDSYTSSGEGFLRSYVLGFIRNSDEGSEFDVRTRGIRHLSDDQLLDVMTSKGYDMILGINGEGILGHLAYQTGELRGLPCWNVFSVAKNPNYPGDVNGAMLGVRLGKDLIQIARKKGVPFLRVGKGNHRQTVMMLKRLFRERETQRVSVDLANNSVEIFD
;
A
#
# COMPACT_ATOMS: atom_id res chain seq x y z
N MET A 1 -6.27 -31.35 12.44
CA MET A 1 -6.56 -30.32 11.43
C MET A 1 -6.65 -29.00 12.16
N SER A 2 -5.57 -28.22 12.15
CA SER A 2 -5.51 -26.93 12.82
C SER A 2 -6.37 -25.95 12.04
N THR A 3 -7.42 -25.42 12.68
CA THR A 3 -8.09 -24.20 12.24
C THR A 3 -7.05 -23.09 12.27
N THR A 4 -6.41 -22.83 11.13
CA THR A 4 -5.60 -21.63 10.92
C THR A 4 -6.46 -20.47 11.36
N LYS A 5 -6.11 -19.87 12.50
CA LYS A 5 -6.62 -18.57 12.88
C LYS A 5 -6.33 -17.68 11.69
N ASP A 6 -7.37 -17.27 10.98
CA ASP A 6 -7.35 -16.06 10.17
C ASP A 6 -7.06 -14.91 11.13
N GLU A 7 -5.82 -14.81 11.62
CA GLU A 7 -5.38 -13.65 12.36
C GLU A 7 -5.62 -12.46 11.45
N VAL A 8 -6.48 -11.57 11.93
CA VAL A 8 -7.06 -10.52 11.12
C VAL A 8 -5.93 -9.62 10.64
N VAL A 9 -5.52 -9.83 9.38
CA VAL A 9 -4.68 -8.87 8.68
C VAL A 9 -5.47 -7.57 8.63
N ARG A 10 -4.98 -6.57 9.36
CA ARG A 10 -5.50 -5.21 9.30
C ARG A 10 -4.48 -4.36 8.57
N GLY A 11 -4.92 -3.70 7.50
CA GLY A 11 -4.18 -2.63 6.88
C GLY A 11 -4.06 -1.45 7.84
N LYS A 12 -2.83 -1.04 8.18
CA LYS A 12 -2.55 0.16 8.97
C LYS A 12 -1.81 1.18 8.11
N ILE A 13 -2.30 2.42 8.08
CA ILE A 13 -1.56 3.51 7.42
C ILE A 13 -0.33 3.83 8.25
N PHE A 14 0.85 3.82 7.63
CA PHE A 14 2.10 4.05 8.33
C PHE A 14 2.17 5.47 8.92
N SER A 15 1.76 6.50 8.18
CA SER A 15 1.76 7.88 8.68
C SER A 15 0.86 8.09 9.91
N ASP A 16 -0.26 7.36 10.02
CA ASP A 16 -1.18 7.40 11.17
C ASP A 16 -0.60 6.71 12.43
N SER A 17 0.60 6.12 12.33
CA SER A 17 1.10 5.09 13.26
C SER A 17 2.48 5.41 13.83
N TYR A 18 3.36 6.05 13.04
CA TYR A 18 4.77 6.22 13.39
C TYR A 18 5.06 7.28 14.47
N THR A 19 4.07 8.12 14.83
CA THR A 19 4.21 9.12 15.90
C THR A 19 4.18 8.50 17.30
N SER A 20 3.80 7.23 17.41
CA SER A 20 3.82 6.46 18.66
C SER A 20 5.16 5.76 18.83
N SER A 21 5.86 6.03 19.94
CA SER A 21 7.18 5.50 20.31
C SER A 21 7.29 3.96 20.43
N GLY A 22 6.26 3.20 20.06
CA GLY A 22 6.18 1.74 20.20
C GLY A 22 6.37 0.93 18.92
N GLU A 23 6.61 1.55 17.76
CA GLU A 23 6.55 0.85 16.46
C GLU A 23 7.88 0.87 15.66
N GLY A 24 9.00 0.75 16.37
CA GLY A 24 10.34 0.73 15.76
C GLY A 24 10.50 -0.29 14.61
N PHE A 25 9.84 -1.45 14.71
CA PHE A 25 9.90 -2.48 13.66
C PHE A 25 9.14 -2.08 12.37
N LEU A 26 8.02 -1.35 12.48
CA LEU A 26 7.30 -0.82 11.31
C LEU A 26 8.17 0.20 10.58
N ARG A 27 8.80 1.08 11.37
CA ARG A 27 9.71 2.10 10.87
C ARG A 27 10.89 1.47 10.13
N SER A 28 11.55 0.48 10.73
CA SER A 28 12.67 -0.24 10.09
C SER A 28 12.24 -0.94 8.79
N TYR A 29 11.05 -1.52 8.75
CA TYR A 29 10.52 -2.14 7.53
C TYR A 29 10.30 -1.12 6.41
N VAL A 30 9.64 0.01 6.72
CA VAL A 30 9.35 1.07 5.75
C VAL A 30 10.64 1.70 5.24
N LEU A 31 11.58 2.02 6.13
CA LEU A 31 12.90 2.55 5.75
C LEU A 31 13.68 1.55 4.90
N GLY A 32 13.62 0.26 5.24
CA GLY A 32 14.22 -0.82 4.46
C GLY A 32 13.70 -0.84 3.03
N PHE A 33 12.39 -0.69 2.83
CA PHE A 33 11.80 -0.56 1.50
C PHE A 33 12.25 0.72 0.78
N ILE A 34 12.23 1.88 1.45
CA ILE A 34 12.60 3.16 0.82
C ILE A 34 14.07 3.14 0.37
N ARG A 35 14.96 2.57 1.19
CA ARG A 35 16.40 2.51 0.91
C ARG A 35 16.76 1.47 -0.16
N ASN A 36 15.99 0.38 -0.26
CA ASN A 36 16.28 -0.76 -1.13
C ASN A 36 15.16 -1.02 -2.15
N SER A 37 14.54 0.02 -2.70
CA SER A 37 13.51 -0.15 -3.73
C SER A 37 14.10 -0.70 -5.04
N ASP A 38 13.27 -1.32 -5.87
CA ASP A 38 13.65 -1.85 -7.18
C ASP A 38 14.38 -0.80 -8.04
N GLU A 39 15.64 -1.08 -8.39
CA GLU A 39 16.49 -0.18 -9.15
C GLU A 39 15.86 0.18 -10.50
N GLY A 40 15.85 1.46 -10.84
CA GLY A 40 15.27 1.95 -12.08
C GLY A 40 13.74 2.08 -12.09
N SER A 41 13.04 1.64 -11.03
CA SER A 41 11.61 1.93 -10.87
C SER A 41 11.34 3.44 -10.79
N GLU A 42 10.11 3.88 -11.08
CA GLU A 42 9.74 5.31 -10.97
C GLU A 42 9.93 5.83 -9.54
N PHE A 43 9.61 5.00 -8.54
CA PHE A 43 9.88 5.30 -7.14
C PHE A 43 11.38 5.45 -6.89
N ASP A 44 12.21 4.57 -7.46
CA ASP A 44 13.66 4.66 -7.33
C ASP A 44 14.24 5.93 -7.94
N VAL A 45 13.87 6.26 -9.18
CA VAL A 45 14.30 7.48 -9.87
C VAL A 45 14.00 8.73 -9.04
N ARG A 46 12.82 8.78 -8.41
CA ARG A 46 12.36 9.94 -7.64
C ARG A 46 12.96 10.03 -6.24
N THR A 47 13.31 8.90 -5.63
CA THR A 47 13.71 8.85 -4.22
C THR A 47 15.20 8.62 -3.99
N ARG A 48 15.95 8.12 -4.99
CA ARG A 48 17.39 7.79 -4.83
C ARG A 48 18.20 8.95 -4.27
N GLY A 49 17.89 10.19 -4.69
CA GLY A 49 18.62 11.39 -4.29
C GLY A 49 18.47 11.74 -2.81
N ILE A 50 17.44 11.25 -2.12
CA ILE A 50 17.17 11.57 -0.70
C ILE A 50 17.49 10.41 0.26
N ARG A 51 17.95 9.25 -0.24
CA ARG A 51 18.22 8.07 0.61
C ARG A 51 19.39 8.22 1.57
N HIS A 52 20.24 9.23 1.38
CA HIS A 52 21.37 9.51 2.26
C HIS A 52 20.95 10.28 3.53
N LEU A 53 19.71 10.77 3.60
CA LEU A 53 19.19 11.47 4.78
C LEU A 53 19.12 10.55 6.01
N SER A 54 19.05 11.18 7.19
CA SER A 54 18.73 10.45 8.42
C SER A 54 17.34 9.84 8.33
N ASP A 55 17.06 8.82 9.14
CA ASP A 55 15.77 8.13 9.08
C ASP A 55 14.59 9.07 9.33
N ASP A 56 14.70 10.02 10.27
CA ASP A 56 13.63 10.99 10.54
C ASP A 56 13.42 11.93 9.34
N GLN A 57 14.51 12.51 8.83
CA GLN A 57 14.45 13.40 7.68
C GLN A 57 13.91 12.69 6.43
N LEU A 58 14.29 11.45 6.22
CA LEU A 58 13.81 10.65 5.10
C LEU A 58 12.30 10.42 5.21
N LEU A 59 11.79 10.02 6.37
CA LEU A 59 10.36 9.80 6.57
C LEU A 59 9.57 11.11 6.45
N ASP A 60 10.05 12.20 7.04
CA ASP A 60 9.43 13.52 6.94
C ASP A 60 9.31 13.97 5.48
N VAL A 61 10.39 13.85 4.70
CA VAL A 61 10.41 14.20 3.28
C VAL A 61 9.46 13.30 2.47
N MET A 62 9.40 12.01 2.78
CA MET A 62 8.52 11.07 2.10
C MET A 62 7.05 11.42 2.37
N THR A 63 6.68 11.61 3.64
CA THR A 63 5.32 11.98 4.03
C THR A 63 4.94 13.37 3.51
N SER A 64 5.85 14.35 3.52
CA SER A 64 5.57 15.69 2.97
C SER A 64 5.37 15.68 1.45
N LYS A 65 5.97 14.71 0.75
CA LYS A 65 5.75 14.45 -0.68
C LYS A 65 4.54 13.56 -0.96
N GLY A 66 3.77 13.23 0.07
CA GLY A 66 2.56 12.44 -0.02
C GLY A 66 2.78 10.93 -0.11
N TYR A 67 4.00 10.43 0.07
CA TYR A 67 4.28 9.00 0.07
C TYR A 67 3.88 8.37 1.39
N ASP A 68 3.18 7.24 1.32
CA ASP A 68 2.74 6.49 2.48
C ASP A 68 2.48 5.02 2.12
N MET A 69 2.18 4.21 3.13
CA MET A 69 1.94 2.78 2.97
C MET A 69 0.80 2.30 3.85
N ILE A 70 0.02 1.37 3.32
CA ILE A 70 -0.80 0.48 4.13
C ILE A 70 -0.01 -0.79 4.40
N LEU A 71 0.25 -1.07 5.69
CA LEU A 71 0.99 -2.25 6.14
C LEU A 71 0.01 -3.36 6.52
N GLY A 72 0.22 -4.56 5.99
CA GLY A 72 -0.50 -5.75 6.44
C GLY A 72 0.21 -6.33 7.65
N ILE A 73 -0.43 -6.29 8.82
CA ILE A 73 0.16 -6.75 10.09
C ILE A 73 -0.73 -7.83 10.71
N ASN A 74 -0.13 -8.83 11.35
CA ASN A 74 -0.79 -9.77 12.26
C ASN A 74 0.04 -9.99 13.54
N GLY A 75 -0.32 -10.95 14.39
CA GLY A 75 0.35 -11.20 15.67
C GLY A 75 1.82 -11.61 15.53
N GLU A 76 2.23 -12.07 14.35
CA GLU A 76 3.59 -12.54 14.07
C GLU A 76 4.47 -11.49 13.37
N GLY A 77 3.89 -10.40 12.85
CA GLY A 77 4.65 -9.28 12.29
C GLY A 77 4.05 -8.69 11.01
N ILE A 78 4.92 -8.15 10.16
CA ILE A 78 4.54 -7.47 8.90
C ILE A 78 4.50 -8.49 7.77
N LEU A 79 3.34 -8.66 7.16
CA LEU A 79 3.09 -9.57 6.03
C LEU A 79 3.52 -8.95 4.70
N GLY A 80 3.50 -7.62 4.62
CA GLY A 80 3.83 -6.86 3.43
C GLY A 80 3.18 -5.49 3.45
N HIS A 81 3.16 -4.83 2.29
CA HIS A 81 2.62 -3.48 2.14
C HIS A 81 1.96 -3.25 0.79
N LEU A 82 1.16 -2.19 0.75
CA LEU A 82 0.81 -1.48 -0.48
C LEU A 82 1.22 -0.01 -0.28
N ALA A 83 2.08 0.50 -1.15
CA ALA A 83 2.57 1.86 -1.09
C ALA A 83 1.84 2.75 -2.10
N TYR A 84 1.53 3.97 -1.68
CA TYR A 84 0.83 4.95 -2.49
C TYR A 84 1.41 6.35 -2.31
N GLN A 85 1.16 7.20 -3.29
CA GLN A 85 1.46 8.62 -3.23
C GLN A 85 0.17 9.44 -3.38
N THR A 86 -0.08 10.40 -2.52
CA THR A 86 -1.18 11.36 -2.70
C THR A 86 -0.95 12.21 -3.95
N GLY A 87 -2.05 12.60 -4.59
CA GLY A 87 -2.03 13.44 -5.78
C GLY A 87 -3.45 13.78 -6.19
N GLU A 88 -3.62 14.09 -7.48
CA GLU A 88 -4.92 14.51 -8.03
C GLU A 88 -5.23 13.75 -9.32
N LEU A 89 -6.52 13.47 -9.52
CA LEU A 89 -7.08 12.96 -10.76
C LEU A 89 -8.35 13.76 -11.07
N ARG A 90 -8.38 14.45 -12.21
CA ARG A 90 -9.51 15.31 -12.62
C ARG A 90 -9.83 16.42 -11.59
N GLY A 91 -8.79 16.98 -10.97
CA GLY A 91 -8.94 18.02 -9.93
C GLY A 91 -9.49 17.52 -8.59
N LEU A 92 -9.60 16.20 -8.41
CA LEU A 92 -10.07 15.57 -7.17
C LEU A 92 -8.95 14.76 -6.52
N PRO A 93 -8.97 14.61 -5.17
CA PRO A 93 -7.95 13.84 -4.46
C PRO A 93 -7.83 12.41 -4.99
N CYS A 94 -6.59 11.94 -5.15
CA CYS A 94 -6.29 10.61 -5.62
C CYS A 94 -5.11 9.99 -4.87
N TRP A 95 -5.14 8.68 -4.66
CA TRP A 95 -3.98 7.90 -4.22
C TRP A 95 -3.42 7.06 -5.36
N ASN A 96 -2.17 7.35 -5.74
CA ASN A 96 -1.42 6.65 -6.77
C ASN A 96 -0.67 5.47 -6.14
N VAL A 97 -1.24 4.28 -6.23
CA VAL A 97 -0.65 3.02 -5.77
C VAL A 97 0.48 2.60 -6.71
N PHE A 98 1.70 2.49 -6.19
CA PHE A 98 2.88 2.17 -7.01
C PHE A 98 3.61 0.89 -6.59
N SER A 99 3.35 0.37 -5.39
CA SER A 99 3.95 -0.90 -4.93
C SER A 99 2.93 -1.76 -4.20
N VAL A 100 2.98 -3.07 -4.44
CA VAL A 100 2.30 -4.10 -3.65
C VAL A 100 3.28 -5.24 -3.46
N ALA A 101 3.76 -5.44 -2.23
CA ALA A 101 4.80 -6.42 -1.95
C ALA A 101 4.50 -7.24 -0.69
N LYS A 102 4.90 -8.51 -0.73
CA LYS A 102 4.98 -9.37 0.45
C LYS A 102 6.30 -9.08 1.16
N ASN A 103 6.32 -9.14 2.49
CA ASN A 103 7.55 -9.16 3.26
C ASN A 103 8.26 -10.51 3.07
N PRO A 104 9.46 -10.56 2.48
CA PRO A 104 10.19 -11.82 2.27
C PRO A 104 10.63 -12.48 3.59
N ASN A 105 10.74 -11.69 4.66
CA ASN A 105 11.17 -12.17 5.98
C ASN A 105 10.01 -12.62 6.86
N TYR A 106 8.76 -12.60 6.36
CA TYR A 106 7.64 -13.07 7.14
C TYR A 106 7.66 -14.62 7.20
N PRO A 107 7.65 -15.23 8.40
CA PRO A 107 7.87 -16.67 8.58
C PRO A 107 6.72 -17.54 8.05
N GLY A 108 5.52 -17.00 7.87
CA GLY A 108 4.36 -17.75 7.38
C GLY A 108 4.18 -17.73 5.85
N ASP A 109 3.43 -18.71 5.34
CA ASP A 109 3.07 -18.78 3.92
C ASP A 109 1.92 -17.82 3.60
N VAL A 110 2.27 -16.56 3.32
CA VAL A 110 1.33 -15.57 2.80
C VAL A 110 1.34 -15.61 1.28
N ASN A 111 0.16 -15.83 0.69
CA ASN A 111 -0.05 -15.64 -0.73
C ASN A 111 -0.06 -14.13 -1.04
N GLY A 112 1.01 -13.63 -1.68
CA GLY A 112 1.17 -12.21 -1.99
C GLY A 112 0.05 -11.60 -2.85
N ALA A 113 -0.61 -12.39 -3.70
CA ALA A 113 -1.75 -11.91 -4.48
C ALA A 113 -2.99 -11.70 -3.59
N MET A 114 -3.22 -12.60 -2.62
CA MET A 114 -4.31 -12.43 -1.65
C MET A 114 -4.05 -11.25 -0.71
N LEU A 115 -2.79 -11.07 -0.30
CA LEU A 115 -2.39 -9.89 0.49
C LEU A 115 -2.68 -8.60 -0.27
N GLY A 116 -2.30 -8.51 -1.55
CA GLY A 116 -2.58 -7.34 -2.39
C GLY A 116 -4.07 -7.03 -2.51
N VAL A 117 -4.91 -8.05 -2.74
CA VAL A 117 -6.37 -7.91 -2.73
C VAL A 117 -6.87 -7.35 -1.39
N ARG A 118 -6.40 -7.91 -0.28
CA ARG A 118 -6.86 -7.52 1.06
C ARG A 118 -6.46 -6.09 1.39
N LEU A 119 -5.19 -5.73 1.17
CA LEU A 119 -4.69 -4.36 1.37
C LEU A 119 -5.37 -3.37 0.43
N GLY A 120 -5.68 -3.75 -0.81
CA GLY A 120 -6.44 -2.91 -1.74
C GLY A 120 -7.85 -2.60 -1.22
N LYS A 121 -8.55 -3.57 -0.64
CA LYS A 121 -9.86 -3.36 -0.01
C LYS A 121 -9.77 -2.46 1.22
N ASP A 122 -8.79 -2.72 2.09
CA ASP A 122 -8.58 -1.88 3.27
C ASP A 122 -8.26 -0.44 2.86
N LEU A 123 -7.44 -0.25 1.81
CA LEU A 123 -7.16 1.07 1.25
C LEU A 123 -8.41 1.77 0.73
N ILE A 124 -9.33 1.07 0.03
CA ILE A 124 -10.62 1.64 -0.41
C ILE A 124 -11.44 2.10 0.79
N GLN A 125 -11.52 1.30 1.85
CA GLN A 125 -12.28 1.66 3.04
C GLN A 125 -11.68 2.88 3.75
N ILE A 126 -10.35 2.98 3.81
CA ILE A 126 -9.67 4.14 4.41
C ILE A 126 -9.80 5.36 3.51
N ALA A 127 -9.67 5.21 2.19
CA ALA A 127 -9.87 6.27 1.21
C ALA A 127 -11.27 6.88 1.33
N ARG A 128 -12.31 6.05 1.43
CA ARG A 128 -13.69 6.50 1.68
C ARG A 128 -13.78 7.34 2.95
N LYS A 129 -13.23 6.86 4.07
CA LYS A 129 -13.22 7.61 5.34
C LYS A 129 -12.45 8.93 5.25
N LYS A 130 -11.41 9.00 4.41
CA LYS A 130 -10.59 10.21 4.19
C LYS A 130 -11.13 11.09 3.04
N GLY A 131 -12.27 10.76 2.43
CA GLY A 131 -12.86 11.53 1.33
C GLY A 131 -12.02 11.53 0.05
N VAL A 132 -11.30 10.42 -0.22
CA VAL A 132 -10.47 10.25 -1.43
C VAL A 132 -11.25 9.44 -2.46
N PRO A 133 -11.80 10.07 -3.52
CA PRO A 133 -12.68 9.41 -4.47
C PRO A 133 -11.97 8.50 -5.47
N PHE A 134 -10.64 8.63 -5.62
CA PHE A 134 -9.91 7.88 -6.65
C PHE A 134 -8.68 7.15 -6.12
N LEU A 135 -8.50 5.92 -6.61
CA LEU A 135 -7.21 5.23 -6.58
C LEU A 135 -6.73 5.07 -8.03
N ARG A 136 -5.46 5.36 -8.27
CA ARG A 136 -4.78 5.03 -9.53
C ARG A 136 -3.72 4.00 -9.24
N VAL A 137 -3.75 2.88 -9.93
CA VAL A 137 -2.79 1.81 -9.74
C VAL A 137 -1.79 1.85 -10.88
N GLY A 138 -0.50 1.85 -10.55
CA GLY A 138 0.58 1.88 -11.53
C GLY A 138 0.44 0.76 -12.56
N LYS A 139 0.94 0.98 -13.78
CA LYS A 139 0.89 0.02 -14.90
C LYS A 139 1.79 -1.22 -14.72
N GLY A 140 2.27 -1.48 -13.51
CA GLY A 140 3.15 -2.61 -13.23
C GLY A 140 2.45 -3.93 -13.57
N ASN A 141 3.11 -4.78 -14.35
CA ASN A 141 2.64 -6.12 -14.70
C ASN A 141 2.83 -7.15 -13.56
N HIS A 142 3.07 -6.68 -12.33
CA HIS A 142 3.24 -7.54 -11.17
C HIS A 142 1.94 -8.30 -10.90
N ARG A 143 2.07 -9.62 -10.71
CA ARG A 143 0.94 -10.55 -10.51
C ARG A 143 0.00 -10.07 -9.40
N GLN A 144 0.55 -9.51 -8.32
CA GLN A 144 -0.19 -8.99 -7.17
C GLN A 144 -1.12 -7.84 -7.57
N THR A 145 -0.60 -6.86 -8.31
CA THR A 145 -1.34 -5.69 -8.80
C THR A 145 -2.46 -6.08 -9.75
N VAL A 146 -2.15 -6.94 -10.72
CA VAL A 146 -3.13 -7.43 -11.70
C VAL A 146 -4.25 -8.22 -11.01
N MET A 147 -3.90 -9.09 -10.06
CA MET A 147 -4.88 -9.87 -9.30
C MET A 147 -5.75 -8.99 -8.41
N MET A 148 -5.16 -7.99 -7.75
CA MET A 148 -5.89 -6.99 -6.96
C MET A 148 -6.94 -6.29 -7.82
N LEU A 149 -6.55 -5.67 -8.94
CA LEU A 149 -7.47 -4.96 -9.83
C LEU A 149 -8.56 -5.88 -10.40
N LYS A 150 -8.20 -7.08 -10.87
CA LYS A 150 -9.17 -8.05 -11.38
C LYS A 150 -10.17 -8.47 -10.31
N ARG A 151 -9.73 -8.65 -9.06
CA ARG A 151 -10.62 -9.01 -7.96
C ARG A 151 -11.54 -7.85 -7.59
N LEU A 152 -11.01 -6.64 -7.49
CA LEU A 152 -11.81 -5.44 -7.25
C LEU A 152 -12.87 -5.23 -8.34
N PHE A 153 -12.52 -5.43 -9.62
CA PHE A 153 -13.47 -5.37 -10.72
C PHE A 153 -14.61 -6.39 -10.59
N ARG A 154 -14.31 -7.62 -10.17
CA ARG A 154 -15.32 -8.67 -9.95
C ARG A 154 -16.23 -8.36 -8.77
N GLU A 155 -15.71 -7.69 -7.74
CA GLU A 155 -16.42 -7.40 -6.49
C GLU A 155 -16.87 -5.93 -6.39
N ARG A 156 -16.89 -5.21 -7.52
CA ARG A 156 -17.05 -3.76 -7.56
C ARG A 156 -18.36 -3.26 -6.92
N GLU A 157 -19.45 -4.01 -7.09
CA GLU A 157 -20.75 -3.73 -6.48
C GLU A 157 -20.67 -3.82 -4.95
N THR A 158 -20.06 -4.90 -4.43
CA THR A 158 -19.87 -5.12 -3.00
C THR A 158 -18.93 -4.08 -2.38
N GLN A 159 -17.91 -3.66 -3.12
CA GLN A 159 -16.96 -2.64 -2.66
C GLN A 159 -17.46 -1.21 -2.87
N ARG A 160 -18.59 -1.01 -3.56
CA ARG A 160 -19.11 0.29 -4.01
C ARG A 160 -18.04 1.10 -4.75
N VAL A 161 -17.50 0.50 -5.80
CA VAL A 161 -16.49 1.12 -6.66
C VAL A 161 -16.81 0.92 -8.14
N SER A 162 -16.26 1.76 -9.00
CA SER A 162 -16.09 1.50 -10.42
C SER A 162 -14.61 1.20 -10.69
N VAL A 163 -14.32 0.21 -11.54
CA VAL A 163 -12.94 -0.18 -11.86
C VAL A 163 -12.74 -0.11 -13.38
N ASP A 164 -11.84 0.76 -13.80
CA ASP A 164 -11.38 0.86 -15.18
C ASP A 164 -10.03 0.14 -15.30
N LEU A 165 -10.08 -1.07 -15.86
CA LEU A 165 -8.90 -1.91 -16.06
C LEU A 165 -7.98 -1.40 -17.18
N ALA A 166 -8.47 -0.58 -18.12
CA ALA A 166 -7.65 -0.02 -19.19
C ALA A 166 -6.78 1.11 -18.66
N ASN A 167 -7.32 1.91 -17.72
CA ASN A 167 -6.61 3.03 -17.09
C ASN A 167 -6.03 2.70 -15.71
N ASN A 168 -6.23 1.47 -15.23
CA ASN A 168 -5.89 1.02 -13.88
C ASN A 168 -6.39 1.98 -12.79
N SER A 169 -7.62 2.46 -12.92
CA SER A 169 -8.22 3.38 -11.95
C SER A 169 -9.42 2.76 -11.24
N VAL A 170 -9.60 3.14 -9.99
CA VAL A 170 -10.74 2.78 -9.15
C VAL A 170 -11.39 4.07 -8.68
N GLU A 171 -12.68 4.24 -8.98
CA GLU A 171 -13.51 5.31 -8.45
C GLU A 171 -14.33 4.77 -7.28
N ILE A 172 -14.34 5.49 -6.17
CA ILE A 172 -14.94 5.07 -4.91
C ILE A 172 -16.23 5.86 -4.68
N PHE A 173 -17.31 5.13 -4.44
CA PHE A 173 -18.60 5.69 -4.08
C PHE A 173 -18.88 5.51 -2.58
N ASP A 174 -19.72 6.40 -2.05
CA ASP A 174 -20.23 6.38 -0.68
C ASP A 174 -21.34 5.34 -0.49
#